data_AF-A0A7Y6CEG2-F1
#
_entry.id   AF-A0A7Y6CEG2-F1
#
_cell.length_a   1.000
_cell.length_b   1.000
_cell.length_c   1.000
_cell.angle_alpha   90.00
_cell.angle_beta   90.00
_cell.angle_gamma   90.00
#
_symmetry.space_group_name_H-M   'P 1'
#
loop_
_entity.id
_entity.type
_entity.pdbx_description
1 polymer ?
#
loop_
_entity_poly.entity_id
_entity_poly.type
_entity_poly.pdbx_seq_one_letter_code
_entity_poly.pdbx_strand_id
1 'polypeptide(L)' 'MFGRWRKKQKHRADKQQGDPSALEREGDPRGGLQDEAYRTAEPTELVEAEGVAMSGPGGTPQDGTTPDERRENDR' A
#
# COMPACT_ATOMS: atom_id res chain seq x y z
N MET A 1 26.50 -2.23 -20.71
CA MET A 1 25.82 -2.76 -19.50
C MET A 1 25.56 -1.72 -18.39
N PHE A 2 26.28 -0.59 -18.29
CA PHE A 2 26.15 0.37 -17.17
C PHE A 2 24.87 1.24 -17.14
N GLY A 3 24.17 1.42 -18.28
CA GLY A 3 22.99 2.29 -18.35
C GLY A 3 21.76 1.81 -17.58
N ARG A 4 21.51 0.48 -17.56
CA ARG A 4 20.36 -0.10 -16.83
C ARG A 4 20.52 0.03 -15.31
N TRP A 5 21.74 -0.12 -14.80
CA TRP A 5 22.01 0.02 -13.36
C TRP A 5 21.83 1.47 -12.89
N ARG A 6 22.30 2.44 -13.68
CA ARG A 6 22.17 3.87 -13.37
C ARG A 6 20.72 4.35 -13.40
N LYS A 7 19.88 3.81 -14.30
CA LYS A 7 18.43 4.05 -14.28
C LYS A 7 17.76 3.45 -13.04
N LYS A 8 18.17 2.23 -12.62
CA LYS A 8 17.64 1.56 -11.42
C LYS A 8 17.97 2.32 -10.11
N GLN A 9 19.11 2.99 -10.05
CA GLN A 9 19.51 3.84 -8.91
C GLN A 9 18.61 5.07 -8.77
N LYS A 10 18.24 5.73 -9.88
CA LYS A 10 17.41 6.95 -9.86
C LYS A 10 16.03 6.72 -9.25
N HIS A 11 15.38 5.62 -9.61
CA HIS A 11 14.03 5.26 -9.10
C HIS A 11 14.07 4.48 -7.77
N ARG A 12 15.22 4.40 -7.10
CA ARG A 12 15.33 3.74 -5.80
C ARG A 12 14.71 4.60 -4.69
N ALA A 13 14.74 5.92 -4.84
CA ALA A 13 14.13 6.85 -3.90
C ALA A 13 12.60 6.69 -3.88
N ASP A 14 11.98 6.48 -5.04
CA ASP A 14 10.53 6.29 -5.18
C ASP A 14 10.01 5.11 -4.32
N LYS A 15 10.84 4.08 -4.12
CA LYS A 15 10.54 2.92 -3.27
C LYS A 15 10.57 3.17 -1.77
N GLN A 16 11.10 4.31 -1.35
CA GLN A 16 11.31 4.64 0.06
C GLN A 16 10.41 5.77 0.55
N GLN A 17 9.62 6.39 -0.32
CA GLN A 17 8.81 7.57 0.00
C GLN A 17 7.45 7.24 0.61
N GLY A 18 7.06 5.96 0.67
CA GLY A 18 5.76 5.54 1.20
C GLY A 18 4.57 5.88 0.30
N ASP A 19 4.80 6.59 -0.81
CA ASP A 19 3.79 6.86 -1.83
C ASP A 19 3.74 5.67 -2.82
N PRO A 20 2.65 4.89 -2.83
CA PRO A 20 2.53 3.74 -3.71
C PRO A 20 2.31 4.15 -5.18
N SER A 21 1.83 5.37 -5.47
CA SER A 21 1.65 5.86 -6.84
C SER A 21 2.99 6.09 -7.55
N ALA A 22 4.04 6.45 -6.81
CA ALA A 22 5.40 6.57 -7.33
C ALA A 22 5.97 5.23 -7.85
N LEU A 23 5.33 4.09 -7.53
CA LEU A 23 5.71 2.76 -7.98
C LEU A 23 4.90 2.25 -9.16
N GLU A 24 3.91 3.02 -9.61
CA GLU A 24 3.01 2.61 -10.67
C GLU A 24 3.75 2.44 -11.99
N ARG A 25 3.38 1.38 -12.71
CA ARG A 25 3.96 1.04 -14.00
C ARG A 25 2.91 0.49 -14.92
N GLU A 26 2.85 1.05 -16.13
CA GLU A 26 2.01 0.53 -17.21
C GLU A 26 2.37 -0.94 -17.51
N GLY A 27 1.35 -1.80 -17.49
CA GLY A 27 1.49 -3.24 -17.71
C GLY A 27 2.27 -3.97 -16.61
N ASP A 28 2.19 -3.52 -15.34
CA ASP A 28 2.78 -4.27 -14.23
C ASP A 28 2.16 -5.67 -14.15
N PRO A 29 2.95 -6.75 -14.29
CA PRO A 29 2.43 -8.13 -14.26
C PRO A 29 1.80 -8.52 -12.92
N ARG A 30 1.91 -7.67 -11.89
CA ARG A 30 1.30 -7.86 -10.58
C ARG A 30 -0.09 -7.21 -10.45
N GLY A 31 -0.59 -6.55 -11.50
CA GLY A 31 -1.93 -5.95 -11.50
C GLY A 31 -1.99 -4.47 -11.11
N GLY A 32 -0.87 -3.74 -11.15
CA GLY A 32 -0.86 -2.29 -10.94
C GLY A 32 -1.12 -1.86 -9.49
N LEU A 33 -1.58 -0.61 -9.33
CA LEU A 33 -1.97 -0.04 -8.04
C LEU A 33 -3.43 -0.36 -7.75
N GLN A 34 -3.72 -0.82 -6.53
CA GLN A 34 -5.09 -1.09 -6.09
C GLN A 34 -5.89 0.21 -5.89
N ASP A 35 -7.21 0.12 -5.99
CA ASP A 35 -8.13 1.23 -5.70
C ASP A 35 -7.83 1.88 -4.35
N GLU A 36 -7.87 3.21 -4.31
CA GLU A 36 -7.57 3.98 -3.11
C GLU A 36 -8.53 3.62 -1.96
N ALA A 37 -9.82 3.53 -2.25
CA ALA A 37 -10.85 3.16 -1.27
C ALA A 37 -10.56 1.79 -0.62
N TYR A 38 -10.10 0.81 -1.40
CA TYR A 38 -9.74 -0.50 -0.86
C TYR A 38 -8.42 -0.44 -0.06
N ARG A 39 -7.43 0.34 -0.51
CA ARG A 39 -6.13 0.44 0.18
C ARG A 39 -6.22 1.08 1.57
N THR A 40 -7.17 1.99 1.76
CA THR A 40 -7.31 2.74 3.02
C THR A 40 -8.44 2.25 3.90
N ALA A 41 -9.24 1.29 3.44
CA ALA A 41 -10.35 0.74 4.21
C ALA A 41 -9.86 -0.12 5.40
N GLU A 42 -10.68 -0.20 6.43
CA GLU A 42 -10.46 -1.12 7.55
C GLU A 42 -10.76 -2.56 7.15
N PRO A 43 -10.13 -3.58 7.77
CA PRO A 43 -10.36 -4.97 7.43
C PRO A 43 -11.82 -5.44 7.56
N THR A 44 -12.63 -4.77 8.38
CA THR A 44 -14.04 -5.08 8.61
C THR A 44 -15.00 -4.24 7.76
N GLU A 45 -14.51 -3.28 6.98
CA GLU A 45 -15.35 -2.45 6.12
C GLU A 45 -15.80 -3.20 4.87
N LEU A 46 -16.88 -2.71 4.24
CA LEU A 46 -17.29 -3.12 2.91
C LEU A 46 -16.88 -2.04 1.92
N VAL A 47 -16.20 -2.43 0.85
CA VAL A 47 -15.70 -1.55 -0.21
C VAL A 47 -16.31 -1.97 -1.54
N GLU A 48 -16.75 -1.00 -2.34
CA GLU A 48 -17.20 -1.25 -3.70
C GLU A 48 -16.15 -0.72 -4.67
N ALA A 49 -15.68 -1.58 -5.58
CA ALA A 49 -14.78 -1.20 -6.67
C ALA A 49 -15.23 -1.92 -7.94
N GLU A 50 -15.24 -1.20 -9.07
CA GLU A 50 -15.64 -1.73 -10.38
C GLU A 50 -17.02 -2.43 -10.37
N GLY A 51 -17.95 -1.98 -9.50
CA GLY A 51 -19.28 -2.58 -9.34
C GLY A 51 -19.31 -3.89 -8.56
N VAL A 52 -18.20 -4.26 -7.90
CA VAL A 52 -18.08 -5.44 -7.05
C VAL A 52 -17.90 -5.00 -5.59
N ALA A 53 -18.79 -5.47 -4.72
CA ALA A 53 -18.66 -5.31 -3.29
C ALA A 53 -17.69 -6.37 -2.72
N MET A 54 -16.72 -5.92 -1.93
CA MET A 54 -15.68 -6.72 -1.30
C MET A 54 -15.57 -6.36 0.18
N SER A 55 -15.09 -7.29 1.01
CA SER A 55 -14.57 -6.91 2.34
C SER A 55 -13.35 -6.02 2.17
N GLY A 56 -13.03 -5.23 3.18
CA GLY A 56 -11.80 -4.45 3.23
C GLY A 56 -10.53 -5.30 3.17
N PRO A 57 -9.37 -4.65 3.09
CA PRO A 57 -8.08 -5.32 2.94
C PRO A 57 -7.81 -6.23 4.15
N GLY A 58 -7.30 -7.43 3.87
CA GLY A 58 -7.00 -8.41 4.92
C GLY A 58 -5.98 -7.88 5.94
N GLY A 59 -6.23 -8.18 7.21
CA GLY A 59 -5.39 -7.77 8.34
C GLY A 59 -6.13 -7.92 9.66
N THR A 60 -5.43 -7.70 10.76
CA THR A 60 -6.09 -7.57 12.07
C THR A 60 -6.70 -6.18 12.15
N PRO A 61 -7.99 -6.05 12.55
CA PRO A 61 -8.59 -4.75 12.86
C PRO A 61 -7.70 -3.97 13.83
N GLN A 62 -7.49 -2.68 13.59
CA GLN A 62 -6.66 -1.88 14.46
C GLN A 62 -7.43 -1.51 15.73
N ASP A 63 -6.80 -1.63 16.91
CA ASP A 63 -7.43 -1.38 18.21
C ASP A 63 -7.69 0.12 18.52
N GLY A 64 -7.77 0.97 17.48
CA GLY A 64 -7.99 2.42 17.61
C GLY A 64 -6.86 3.19 18.32
N THR A 65 -5.77 2.51 18.68
CA THR A 65 -4.60 3.11 19.33
C THR A 65 -3.52 3.45 18.33
N THR A 66 -2.84 4.56 18.58
CA THR A 66 -1.66 4.95 17.83
C THR A 66 -0.51 3.96 18.06
N PRO A 67 0.47 3.88 17.15
CA PRO A 67 1.64 3.03 17.34
C PRO A 67 2.43 3.31 18.62
N ASP A 68 2.47 4.57 19.06
CA ASP A 68 3.19 4.96 20.28
C ASP A 68 2.41 4.54 21.53
N GLU A 69 1.09 4.74 21.59
CA GLU A 69 0.24 4.26 22.69
C GLU A 69 0.29 2.73 22.83
N ARG A 70 0.27 2.00 21.71
CA ARG A 70 0.41 0.54 21.71
C ARG A 70 1.75 0.10 22.30
N ARG A 71 2.83 0.77 21.91
CA ARG A 71 4.18 0.49 22.43
C ARG A 71 4.29 0.78 23.93
N GLU A 72 3.57 1.78 24.44
CA GLU A 72 3.53 2.08 25.87
C GLU A 72 2.79 0.99 26.66
N ASN A 73 1.68 0.47 26.11
CA ASN A 73 0.90 -0.59 26.75
C ASN A 73 1.61 -1.97 26.76
N ASP A 74 2.44 -2.24 25.75
CA ASP A 74 3.14 -3.53 25.59
C ASP A 74 4.45 -3.64 26.43
N ARG A 75 4.85 -2.58 27.13
CA ARG A 75 6.05 -2.56 28.00
C ARG A 75 5.73 -2.95 29.43
#